data_AF-A0AA52APC5-F1
#
_entry.id   AF-A0AA52APC5-F1
#
_cell.length_a   1.000
_cell.length_b   1.000
_cell.length_c   1.000
_cell.angle_alpha   90.00
_cell.angle_beta   90.00
_cell.angle_gamma   90.00
#
_symmetry.space_group_name_H-M   'P 1'
#
loop_
_entity.id
_entity.type
_entity.pdbx_description
1 polymer ?
#
loop_
_entity_poly.entity_id
_entity_poly.type
_entity_poly.pdbx_seq_one_letter_code
_entity_poly.pdbx_strand_id
1 'polypeptide(L)'
;MSADDLSLADQWPLLPAWMWDCGVCVRLYEATRHLQGVMAELRLSGEQGTQRDFADGVPGTQIRLGEHLATKHTERLPDWDDTCETCSLHRYALARDSGTSPRPAATKAAAAHRARHVFAPPRTVGLM
;
A
#
# COMPACT_ATOMS: atom_id res chain seq x y z
N MET A 1 -4.86 23.77 -17.74
CA MET A 1 -4.15 22.78 -16.89
C MET A 1 -3.35 21.91 -17.84
N SER A 2 -2.02 21.99 -17.80
CA SER A 2 -1.17 21.23 -18.73
C SER A 2 -1.04 19.78 -18.25
N ALA A 3 -0.92 18.83 -19.17
CA ALA A 3 -0.80 17.40 -18.86
C ALA A 3 0.50 17.03 -18.08
N ASP A 4 1.41 17.99 -17.89
CA ASP A 4 2.68 17.84 -17.17
C ASP A 4 2.56 17.91 -15.63
N ASP A 5 1.40 18.25 -15.06
CA ASP A 5 1.23 18.38 -13.60
C ASP A 5 0.90 17.06 -12.87
N LEU A 6 0.83 15.93 -13.59
CA LEU A 6 0.57 14.61 -13.00
C LEU A 6 1.85 13.79 -12.88
N SER A 7 2.63 14.05 -11.83
CA SER A 7 3.79 13.23 -11.46
C SER A 7 3.40 11.75 -11.41
N LEU A 8 4.16 10.89 -12.09
CA LEU A 8 3.99 9.43 -12.04
C LEU A 8 4.03 8.89 -10.60
N ALA A 9 4.69 9.61 -9.68
CA ALA A 9 4.76 9.24 -8.27
C ALA A 9 3.41 9.36 -7.53
N ASP A 10 2.47 10.14 -8.06
CA ASP A 10 1.13 10.35 -7.48
C ASP A 10 0.06 9.50 -8.17
N GLN A 11 0.41 8.82 -9.27
CA GLN A 11 -0.53 8.01 -10.03
C GLN A 11 -0.75 6.65 -9.37
N TRP A 12 -2.01 6.23 -9.35
CA TRP A 12 -2.39 4.92 -8.85
C TRP A 12 -2.06 3.86 -9.89
N PRO A 13 -1.35 2.78 -9.50
CA PRO A 13 -1.04 1.71 -10.43
C PRO A 13 -2.33 1.01 -10.86
N LEU A 14 -2.34 0.51 -12.09
CA LEU A 14 -3.35 -0.44 -12.52
C LEU A 14 -3.10 -1.76 -11.79
N LEU A 15 -4.15 -2.27 -11.14
CA LEU A 15 -4.04 -3.54 -10.44
C LEU A 15 -3.71 -4.69 -11.43
N PRO A 16 -2.78 -5.60 -11.06
CA PRO A 16 -2.56 -6.82 -11.82
C PRO A 16 -3.81 -7.66 -11.97
N ALA A 17 -3.91 -8.41 -13.07
CA ALA A 17 -5.04 -9.29 -13.39
C ALA A 17 -5.44 -10.19 -12.20
N TRP A 18 -4.46 -10.80 -11.53
CA TRP A 18 -4.69 -11.74 -10.43
C TRP A 18 -5.38 -11.11 -9.20
N MET A 19 -5.31 -9.79 -9.02
CA MET A 19 -6.03 -9.12 -7.94
C MET A 19 -7.53 -9.00 -8.23
N TRP A 20 -7.92 -8.94 -9.51
CA TRP A 20 -9.33 -8.89 -9.91
C TRP A 20 -10.05 -10.22 -9.69
N ASP A 21 -9.31 -11.33 -9.68
CA ASP A 21 -9.86 -12.66 -9.37
C ASP A 21 -10.15 -12.84 -7.87
N CYS A 22 -9.67 -11.94 -7.00
CA CYS A 22 -9.88 -11.99 -5.57
C CYS A 22 -10.89 -10.93 -5.11
N GLY A 23 -12.11 -11.36 -4.76
CA GLY A 23 -13.16 -10.44 -4.30
C GLY A 23 -12.81 -9.64 -3.03
N VAL A 24 -11.86 -10.08 -2.21
CA VAL A 24 -11.36 -9.29 -1.06
C VAL A 24 -10.40 -8.18 -1.54
N CYS A 25 -9.52 -8.48 -2.49
CA CYS A 25 -8.62 -7.50 -3.09
C CYS A 25 -9.41 -6.39 -3.76
N VAL A 26 -10.41 -6.74 -4.59
CA VAL A 26 -11.26 -5.77 -5.30
C VAL A 26 -11.98 -4.86 -4.31
N ARG A 27 -12.69 -5.41 -3.32
CA ARG A 27 -13.43 -4.60 -2.34
C ARG A 27 -12.52 -3.65 -1.55
N LEU A 28 -11.35 -4.12 -1.11
CA LEU A 28 -10.43 -3.28 -0.34
C LEU A 28 -9.82 -2.19 -1.23
N TYR A 29 -9.47 -2.49 -2.48
CA TYR A 29 -8.95 -1.51 -3.42
C TYR A 29 -9.98 -0.43 -3.76
N GLU A 30 -11.22 -0.83 -4.07
CA GLU A 30 -12.31 0.12 -4.34
C GLU A 30 -12.59 1.00 -3.12
N ALA A 31 -12.58 0.43 -1.90
CA ALA A 31 -12.71 1.21 -0.67
C ALA A 31 -11.59 2.24 -0.53
N THR A 32 -10.33 1.86 -0.79
CA THR A 32 -9.19 2.78 -0.78
C THR A 32 -9.37 3.91 -1.80
N ARG A 33 -9.75 3.58 -3.03
CA ARG A 33 -9.99 4.56 -4.11
C ARG A 33 -11.14 5.52 -3.80
N HIS A 34 -12.24 5.00 -3.25
CA HIS A 34 -13.40 5.80 -2.86
C HIS A 34 -13.04 6.78 -1.74
N LEU A 35 -12.35 6.31 -0.69
CA LEU A 35 -11.93 7.15 0.42
C LEU A 35 -11.01 8.30 -0.03
N GLN A 36 -10.17 8.07 -1.04
CA GLN A 36 -9.37 9.13 -1.63
C GLN A 36 -10.16 10.16 -2.42
N GLY A 37 -11.15 9.72 -3.21
CA GLY A 37 -12.07 10.62 -3.89
C GLY A 37 -12.74 11.57 -2.90
N VAL A 38 -13.29 11.01 -1.82
CA VAL A 38 -13.90 11.78 -0.73
C VAL A 38 -12.90 12.74 -0.08
N MET A 39 -11.65 12.32 0.18
CA MET A 39 -10.63 13.21 0.75
C MET A 39 -10.21 14.33 -0.20
N ALA A 40 -10.16 14.07 -1.51
CA ALA A 40 -9.86 15.09 -2.52
C ALA A 40 -11.00 16.12 -2.60
N GLU A 41 -12.24 15.67 -2.60
CA GLU A 41 -13.43 16.53 -2.58
C GLU A 41 -13.48 17.41 -1.32
N LEU A 42 -13.23 16.84 -0.14
CA LEU A 42 -13.18 17.60 1.13
C LEU A 42 -12.06 18.66 1.14
N ARG A 43 -10.90 18.34 0.57
CA ARG A 43 -9.80 19.33 0.41
C ARG A 43 -10.20 20.49 -0.50
N LEU A 44 -10.99 20.22 -1.53
CA LEU A 44 -11.45 21.23 -2.48
C LEU A 44 -12.63 22.05 -1.94
N SER A 45 -13.50 21.47 -1.11
CA SER A 45 -14.65 22.17 -0.50
C SER A 45 -14.26 23.02 0.71
N GLY A 46 -13.04 22.87 1.25
CA GLY A 46 -12.57 23.62 2.42
C GLY A 46 -13.22 23.17 3.74
N GLU A 47 -14.06 22.14 3.69
CA GLU A 47 -14.65 21.52 4.88
C GLU A 47 -13.59 20.65 5.55
N GLN A 48 -13.14 21.06 6.74
CA GLN A 48 -12.29 20.22 7.59
C GLN A 48 -13.12 19.04 8.09
N GLY A 49 -13.12 17.96 7.30
CA GLY A 49 -13.86 16.74 7.57
C GLY A 49 -13.60 16.24 8.99
N THR A 50 -14.70 16.03 9.70
CA THR A 50 -14.79 15.41 11.02
C THR A 50 -13.89 14.17 11.11
N GLN A 51 -13.23 14.02 12.26
CA GLN A 51 -12.35 12.93 12.66
C GLN A 51 -12.90 11.55 12.22
N ARG A 52 -12.51 11.12 11.02
CA ARG A 52 -12.79 9.78 10.51
C ARG A 52 -11.80 8.85 11.18
N ASP A 53 -12.27 7.82 11.87
CA ASP A 53 -11.42 6.89 12.62
C ASP A 53 -10.25 6.40 11.74
N PHE A 54 -9.02 6.49 12.26
CA PHE A 54 -7.79 6.17 11.52
C PHE A 54 -7.82 4.74 10.91
N ALA A 55 -8.56 3.82 11.54
CA ALA A 55 -8.76 2.45 11.09
C ALA A 55 -9.72 2.31 9.88
N ASP A 56 -10.65 3.26 9.73
CA ASP A 56 -11.64 3.29 8.63
C ASP A 56 -11.30 4.33 7.55
N GLY A 57 -10.21 5.07 7.73
CA GLY A 57 -9.65 5.99 6.75
C GLY A 57 -8.82 5.29 5.65
N VAL A 58 -8.34 6.09 4.67
CA VAL A 58 -7.46 5.61 3.59
C VAL A 58 -6.28 4.78 4.12
N PRO A 59 -5.56 5.20 5.20
CA PRO A 59 -4.46 4.41 5.74
C PRO A 59 -4.91 3.02 6.23
N GLY A 60 -6.05 2.93 6.91
CA GLY A 60 -6.58 1.66 7.41
C GLY A 60 -6.94 0.68 6.31
N THR A 61 -7.56 1.14 5.21
CA THR A 61 -7.88 0.27 4.06
C THR A 61 -6.62 -0.19 3.32
N GLN A 62 -5.61 0.67 3.18
CA GLN A 62 -4.32 0.29 2.58
C GLN A 62 -3.55 -0.72 3.44
N ILE A 63 -3.55 -0.56 4.77
CA ILE A 63 -2.96 -1.54 5.69
C ILE A 63 -3.65 -2.90 5.52
N ARG A 64 -4.98 -2.94 5.55
CA ARG A 64 -5.76 -4.18 5.38
C ARG A 64 -5.51 -4.85 4.03
N LEU A 65 -5.42 -4.08 2.94
CA LEU A 65 -5.10 -4.64 1.63
C LEU A 65 -3.68 -5.20 1.58
N GLY A 66 -2.68 -4.46 2.09
CA GLY A 66 -1.30 -4.92 2.17
C GLY A 66 -1.16 -6.20 2.99
N GLU A 67 -1.82 -6.29 4.14
CA GLU A 67 -1.83 -7.50 4.97
C GLU A 67 -2.53 -8.68 4.31
N HIS A 68 -3.65 -8.43 3.62
CA HIS A 68 -4.36 -9.45 2.87
C HIS A 68 -3.48 -10.05 1.79
N LEU A 69 -2.84 -9.19 0.97
CA LEU A 69 -1.91 -9.61 -0.08
C LEU A 69 -0.71 -10.38 0.50
N ALA A 70 -0.12 -9.88 1.59
CA ALA A 70 0.97 -10.54 2.29
C ALA A 70 0.62 -11.93 2.82
N THR A 71 -0.66 -12.18 3.11
CA THR A 71 -1.13 -13.44 3.72
C THR A 71 -1.70 -14.41 2.69
N LYS A 72 -2.35 -13.92 1.64
CA LYS A 72 -3.13 -14.74 0.69
C LYS A 72 -2.51 -14.82 -0.70
N HIS A 73 -1.58 -13.93 -1.02
CA HIS A 73 -1.00 -13.77 -2.35
C HIS A 73 0.52 -13.54 -2.25
N THR A 74 1.17 -14.10 -1.23
CA THR A 74 2.61 -13.87 -0.94
C THR A 74 3.50 -14.24 -2.12
N GLU A 75 3.14 -15.30 -2.84
CA GLU A 75 3.83 -15.82 -4.02
C GLU A 75 3.65 -14.95 -5.28
N ARG A 76 2.70 -14.00 -5.25
CA ARG A 76 2.43 -13.05 -6.33
C ARG A 76 3.01 -11.66 -6.07
N LEU A 77 3.63 -11.45 -4.91
CA LEU A 77 4.18 -10.15 -4.56
C LEU A 77 5.40 -9.83 -5.41
N PRO A 78 5.56 -8.56 -5.84
CA PRO A 78 6.74 -8.13 -6.58
C PRO A 78 7.98 -8.32 -5.72
N ASP A 79 9.14 -8.53 -6.34
CA ASP A 79 10.42 -8.54 -5.64
C ASP A 79 10.71 -7.19 -4.96
N TRP A 80 11.80 -7.15 -4.20
CA TRP A 80 12.23 -5.92 -3.53
C TRP A 80 12.55 -4.83 -4.55
N ASP A 81 12.10 -3.61 -4.25
CA ASP A 81 12.47 -2.42 -5.00
C ASP A 81 13.75 -1.81 -4.40
N ASP A 82 14.84 -1.81 -5.18
CA ASP A 82 16.14 -1.27 -4.77
C ASP A 82 16.15 0.26 -4.65
N THR A 83 15.15 0.94 -5.22
CA THR A 83 14.98 2.39 -5.11
C THR A 83 14.14 2.80 -3.88
N CYS A 84 13.50 1.82 -3.23
CA CYS A 84 12.70 2.05 -2.04
C CYS A 84 13.52 1.87 -0.76
N GLU A 85 13.70 2.97 0.00
CA GLU A 85 14.42 2.94 1.27
C GLU A 85 13.77 1.99 2.27
N THR A 86 12.44 1.97 2.37
CA THR A 86 11.70 1.07 3.27
C THR A 86 11.89 -0.41 2.89
N CYS A 87 11.95 -0.74 1.60
CA CYS A 87 12.35 -2.08 1.15
C CYS A 87 13.76 -2.45 1.63
N SER A 88 14.70 -1.52 1.51
CA SER A 88 16.09 -1.72 1.96
C SER A 88 16.17 -1.94 3.47
N LEU A 89 15.42 -1.16 4.27
CA LEU A 89 15.34 -1.33 5.72
C LEU A 89 14.77 -2.70 6.11
N HIS A 90 13.70 -3.15 5.45
CA HIS A 90 13.13 -4.47 5.68
C HIS A 90 14.11 -5.59 5.30
N ARG A 91 14.79 -5.51 4.15
CA ARG A 91 15.82 -6.49 3.75
C ARG A 91 16.94 -6.56 4.78
N TYR A 92 17.43 -5.41 5.23
CA TYR A 92 18.47 -5.33 6.24
C TYR A 92 18.02 -5.93 7.58
N ALA A 93 16.81 -5.60 8.05
CA ALA A 93 16.25 -6.14 9.28
C ALA A 93 16.10 -7.67 9.22
N LEU A 94 15.60 -8.21 8.11
CA LEU A 94 15.46 -9.66 7.91
C LEU A 94 16.82 -10.36 7.84
N ALA A 95 17.82 -9.75 7.21
CA ALA A 95 19.18 -10.30 7.14
C ALA A 95 19.90 -10.32 8.50
N ARG A 96 19.62 -9.34 9.38
CA ARG A 96 20.17 -9.27 10.74
C ARG A 96 19.51 -10.22 11.72
N ASP A 97 18.28 -10.64 11.45
CA ASP A 97 17.55 -11.62 12.24
C ASP A 97 18.02 -13.04 11.88
N SER A 98 19.33 -13.27 11.96
CA SER A 98 20.03 -14.50 11.55
C SER A 98 19.93 -15.65 12.58
N GLY A 99 18.97 -15.57 13.52
CA GLY A 99 18.69 -16.63 14.48
C GLY A 99 17.78 -17.70 13.88
N THR A 100 18.31 -18.59 13.04
CA THR A 100 17.67 -19.78 12.43
C THR A 100 16.41 -19.55 11.57
N SER A 101 15.64 -18.49 11.79
CA SER A 101 14.54 -18.02 10.95
C SER A 101 14.20 -16.57 11.30
N PRO A 102 13.90 -15.70 10.32
CA PRO A 102 13.36 -14.37 10.60
C PRO A 102 12.08 -14.48 11.43
N ARG A 103 11.87 -13.52 12.34
CA ARG A 103 10.64 -13.45 13.15
C ARG A 103 9.41 -13.35 12.23
N PRO A 104 8.36 -14.15 12.45
CA PRO A 104 7.15 -14.14 11.61
C PRO A 104 6.54 -12.75 11.41
N ALA A 105 6.59 -11.90 12.44
CA ALA A 105 6.10 -10.53 12.36
C ALA A 105 6.91 -9.65 11.39
N ALA A 106 8.25 -9.78 11.40
CA ALA A 106 9.13 -9.02 10.50
C ALA A 106 8.94 -9.45 9.05
N THR A 107 8.81 -10.76 8.80
CA THR A 107 8.51 -11.31 7.47
C THR A 107 7.15 -10.84 6.96
N LYS A 108 6.13 -10.86 7.82
CA LYS A 108 4.78 -10.38 7.45
C LYS A 108 4.77 -8.88 7.15
N ALA A 109 5.47 -8.07 7.95
CA ALA A 109 5.59 -6.63 7.73
C ALA A 109 6.31 -6.32 6.41
N ALA A 110 7.41 -7.00 6.14
CA ALA A 110 8.14 -6.91 4.87
C ALA A 110 7.27 -7.28 3.67
N ALA A 111 6.51 -8.37 3.75
CA ALA A 111 5.60 -8.79 2.70
C ALA A 111 4.45 -7.79 2.51
N ALA A 112 3.89 -7.23 3.59
CA ALA A 112 2.84 -6.21 3.50
C ALA A 112 3.37 -4.91 2.86
N HIS A 113 4.61 -4.53 3.14
CA HIS A 113 5.26 -3.41 2.47
C HIS A 113 5.45 -3.70 0.98
N ARG A 114 6.01 -4.85 0.59
CA ARG A 114 6.15 -5.27 -0.82
C ARG A 114 4.81 -5.24 -1.55
N ALA A 115 3.73 -5.64 -0.90
CA ALA A 115 2.40 -5.61 -1.48
C ALA A 115 1.91 -4.19 -1.83
N ARG A 116 2.31 -3.15 -1.08
CA ARG A 116 1.89 -1.76 -1.35
C ARG A 116 2.37 -1.25 -2.70
N HIS A 117 3.53 -1.71 -3.17
CA HIS A 117 4.05 -1.38 -4.51
C HIS A 117 3.12 -1.80 -5.64
N VAL A 118 2.19 -2.73 -5.40
CA VAL A 118 1.25 -3.22 -6.41
C VAL A 118 0.04 -2.32 -6.58
N PHE A 119 -0.40 -1.65 -5.51
CA PHE A 119 -1.69 -0.96 -5.48
C PHE A 119 -1.64 0.50 -5.05
N ALA A 120 -0.55 0.98 -4.47
CA ALA A 120 -0.42 2.35 -3.97
C ALA A 120 0.55 3.20 -4.82
N PRO A 121 0.32 4.51 -4.95
CA PRO A 121 1.25 5.41 -5.64
C PRO A 121 2.63 5.41 -5.00
N PRO A 122 3.73 5.46 -5.80
CA PRO A 122 5.10 5.41 -5.30
C PRO A 122 5.38 6.39 -4.15
N ARG A 123 4.84 7.61 -4.22
CA ARG A 123 5.03 8.64 -3.19
C ARG A 123 4.45 8.25 -1.82
N THR A 124 3.47 7.38 -1.79
CA THR A 124 2.80 6.94 -0.56
C THR A 124 3.40 5.67 0.03
N VAL A 125 4.09 4.87 -0.77
CA VAL A 125 4.61 3.56 -0.34
C VAL A 125 5.72 3.70 0.72
N GLY A 126 6.53 4.75 0.67
CA GLY A 126 7.61 5.00 1.61
C GLY A 126 7.21 5.66 2.94
N LEU A 127 5.95 6.07 3.12
CA LEU A 127 5.50 6.87 4.26
C LEU A 127 4.92 6.04 5.44
N MET A 128 4.87 4.72 5.30
CA MET A 128 4.31 3.78 6.28
C MET A 128 5.10 2.48 6.29
#